data_AF-A0A9E2BZ36-F1
#
_entry.id   AF-A0A9E2BZ36-F1
#
_cell.length_a   1.000
_cell.length_b   1.000
_cell.length_c   1.000
_cell.angle_alpha   90.00
_cell.angle_beta   90.00
_cell.angle_gamma   90.00
#
_symmetry.space_group_name_H-M   'P 1'
#
loop_
_entity.id
_entity.type
_entity.pdbx_description
1 polymer ?
#
loop_
_entity_poly.entity_id
_entity_poly.type
_entity_poly.pdbx_seq_one_letter_code
_entity_poly.pdbx_strand_id
1 'polypeptide(L)'
;MKKIKFILILMLTAMILFIAFAAFSGNQSDPRSELAFSHMFHVDEVGAACDDCHAAAKSSHHAYDNIYPGMEQCAECHDVEDKSECSTCHSDPENVIPASGVHENYDFFKHSSHSDAGLTCAACHADIVKSTEWTADQQLLPVMDQCVSCHSERGQTLECAACHQGVHPQPGDHTFMEWSKTHGLEAALDPERFQQYFELGYCEDCHQGLNLKGEVHQTGWLFVHGDEAAVGGECFVCHEDRSGCASCHQTMLPTPHPLGIPSFANAETGGTHKEDAQAFFEACITCHEMGQASPTCARCH
;
A
#
# COMPACT_ATOMS: atom_id res chain seq x y z
N MET A 1 -18.60 48.97 -19.53
CA MET A 1 -17.19 48.71 -19.18
C MET A 1 -17.00 47.57 -18.15
N LYS A 2 -17.73 47.54 -17.02
CA LYS A 2 -17.57 46.47 -16.00
C LYS A 2 -17.87 45.05 -16.51
N LYS A 3 -18.92 44.88 -17.34
CA LYS A 3 -19.28 43.57 -17.94
C LYS A 3 -18.23 43.03 -18.91
N ILE A 4 -17.59 43.91 -19.69
CA ILE A 4 -16.53 43.54 -20.64
C ILE A 4 -15.26 43.10 -19.89
N LYS A 5 -14.88 43.80 -18.82
CA LYS A 5 -13.77 43.39 -17.95
C LYS A 5 -14.03 42.04 -17.27
N PHE A 6 -15.27 41.77 -16.85
CA PHE A 6 -15.64 40.49 -16.24
C PHE A 6 -15.56 39.33 -17.23
N ILE A 7 -16.04 39.52 -18.46
CA ILE A 7 -15.95 38.51 -19.54
C ILE A 7 -14.49 38.23 -19.92
N LEU A 8 -13.66 39.29 -20.01
CA LEU A 8 -12.23 39.14 -20.31
C LEU A 8 -11.49 38.37 -19.21
N ILE A 9 -11.80 38.63 -17.94
CA ILE A 9 -11.18 37.90 -16.81
C ILE A 9 -11.59 36.42 -16.85
N LEU A 10 -12.86 36.12 -17.11
CA LEU A 10 -13.37 34.75 -17.21
C LEU A 10 -12.74 33.95 -18.36
N MET A 11 -12.54 34.59 -19.51
CA MET A 11 -11.83 33.97 -20.63
C MET A 11 -10.35 33.74 -20.31
N LEU A 12 -9.70 34.68 -19.62
CA LEU A 12 -8.30 34.56 -19.24
C LEU A 12 -8.07 33.43 -18.22
N THR A 13 -8.96 33.30 -17.23
CA THR A 13 -8.90 32.21 -16.26
C THR A 13 -9.19 30.85 -16.89
N ALA A 14 -10.15 30.77 -17.81
CA ALA A 14 -10.45 29.54 -18.55
C ALA A 14 -9.26 29.12 -19.44
N MET A 15 -8.59 30.09 -20.07
CA MET A 15 -7.39 29.83 -20.88
C MET A 15 -6.21 29.35 -20.02
N ILE A 16 -6.00 29.92 -18.84
CA ILE A 16 -4.95 29.47 -17.90
C ILE A 16 -5.24 28.04 -17.41
N LEU A 17 -6.49 27.74 -17.06
CA LEU A 17 -6.90 26.40 -16.63
C LEU A 17 -6.76 25.36 -17.76
N PHE A 18 -7.06 25.74 -19.00
CA PHE A 18 -6.86 24.86 -20.16
C PHE A 18 -5.38 24.58 -20.42
N ILE A 19 -4.51 25.59 -20.32
CA ILE A 19 -3.05 25.42 -20.45
C ILE A 19 -2.50 24.54 -19.33
N ALA A 20 -2.96 24.73 -18.09
CA ALA A 20 -2.57 23.90 -16.95
C ALA A 20 -3.02 22.44 -17.12
N PHE A 21 -4.24 22.21 -17.61
CA PHE A 21 -4.76 20.87 -17.92
C PHE A 21 -3.99 20.19 -19.05
N ALA A 22 -3.66 20.92 -20.12
CA ALA A 22 -2.83 20.42 -21.22
C ALA A 22 -1.41 20.09 -20.76
N ALA A 23 -0.82 20.90 -19.88
CA ALA A 23 0.50 20.63 -19.29
C ALA A 23 0.49 19.42 -18.36
N PHE A 24 -0.62 19.13 -17.68
CA PHE A 24 -0.77 17.95 -16.82
C PHE A 24 -1.07 16.67 -17.62
N SER A 25 -1.60 16.80 -18.84
CA SER A 25 -1.93 15.67 -19.72
C SER A 25 -0.78 15.23 -20.63
N GLY A 26 0.35 15.94 -20.57
CA GLY A 26 1.55 15.64 -21.36
C GLY A 26 2.45 14.59 -20.70
N ASN A 27 1.92 13.39 -20.39
CA ASN A 27 2.78 12.23 -20.19
C ASN A 27 3.18 11.71 -21.58
N GLN A 28 4.08 12.42 -22.25
CA GLN A 28 4.70 11.92 -23.47
C GLN A 28 5.77 10.93 -23.04
N SER A 29 5.48 9.64 -23.21
CA SER A 29 6.53 8.63 -23.34
C SER A 29 7.53 9.14 -24.38
N ASP A 30 8.80 9.09 -24.02
CA ASP A 30 9.90 9.60 -24.81
C ASP A 30 10.03 8.79 -26.11
N PRO A 31 9.76 9.35 -27.30
CA PRO A 31 9.66 8.61 -28.57
C PRO A 31 11.01 8.22 -29.17
N ARG A 32 12.08 8.17 -28.37
CA ARG A 32 13.45 7.88 -28.85
C ARG A 32 13.67 6.38 -29.02
N SER A 33 13.83 5.95 -30.27
CA SER A 33 14.17 4.59 -30.74
C SER A 33 13.42 3.45 -30.06
N GLU A 34 12.11 3.40 -30.24
CA GLU A 34 11.37 2.15 -30.05
C GLU A 34 11.70 1.18 -31.19
N LEU A 35 12.14 -0.02 -30.83
CA LEU A 35 12.27 -1.13 -31.76
C LEU A 35 10.86 -1.54 -32.22
N ALA A 36 10.60 -1.59 -33.52
CA ALA A 36 9.36 -2.11 -34.06
C ALA A 36 9.35 -3.64 -33.94
N PHE A 37 9.04 -4.14 -32.74
CA PHE A 37 9.10 -5.57 -32.42
C PHE A 37 7.77 -6.08 -31.84
N SER A 38 7.35 -7.27 -32.26
CA SER A 38 6.13 -7.93 -31.82
C SER A 38 6.46 -9.31 -31.27
N HIS A 39 6.30 -9.52 -29.96
CA HIS A 39 6.44 -10.87 -29.37
C HIS A 39 5.37 -11.81 -29.92
N MET A 40 4.13 -11.32 -30.08
CA MET A 40 3.03 -12.12 -30.61
C MET A 40 3.37 -12.71 -31.98
N PHE A 41 3.93 -11.91 -32.90
CA PHE A 41 4.29 -12.41 -34.22
C PHE A 41 5.43 -13.46 -34.14
N HIS A 42 6.49 -13.19 -33.37
CA HIS A 42 7.65 -14.08 -33.30
C HIS A 42 7.33 -15.40 -32.57
N VAL A 43 6.50 -15.35 -31.54
CA VAL A 43 6.13 -16.54 -30.76
C VAL A 43 5.02 -17.33 -31.44
N ASP A 44 3.93 -16.68 -31.88
CA ASP A 44 2.75 -17.40 -32.39
C ASP A 44 2.82 -17.73 -33.88
N GLU A 45 3.34 -16.82 -34.72
CA GLU A 45 3.36 -17.01 -36.18
C GLU A 45 4.67 -17.65 -36.67
N VAL A 46 5.81 -17.23 -36.12
CA VAL A 46 7.14 -17.77 -36.49
C VAL A 46 7.47 -19.04 -35.68
N GLY A 47 6.98 -19.15 -34.45
CA GLY A 47 7.25 -20.29 -33.57
C GLY A 47 8.61 -20.23 -32.88
N ALA A 48 9.19 -19.04 -32.69
CA ALA A 48 10.44 -18.86 -31.97
C ALA A 48 10.27 -19.18 -30.48
N ALA A 49 11.25 -19.88 -29.90
CA ALA A 49 11.30 -20.13 -28.47
C ALA A 49 11.83 -18.90 -27.73
N CYS A 50 11.45 -18.75 -26.46
CA CYS A 50 11.86 -17.59 -25.66
C CYS A 50 13.40 -17.49 -25.53
N ASP A 51 14.08 -18.63 -25.43
CA ASP A 51 15.53 -18.72 -25.29
C ASP A 51 16.31 -18.57 -26.60
N ASP A 52 15.63 -18.56 -27.75
CA ASP A 52 16.27 -18.22 -29.03
C ASP A 52 16.74 -16.75 -29.01
N CYS A 53 15.96 -15.86 -28.39
CA CYS A 53 16.34 -14.45 -28.21
C CYS A 53 16.93 -14.17 -26.82
N HIS A 54 16.38 -14.77 -25.77
CA HIS A 54 16.78 -14.54 -24.38
C HIS A 54 17.69 -15.65 -23.83
N ALA A 55 18.75 -16.00 -24.57
CA ALA A 55 19.64 -17.12 -24.25
C ALA A 55 20.21 -17.07 -22.82
N ALA A 56 20.53 -15.86 -22.32
CA ALA A 56 21.07 -15.67 -20.98
C ALA A 56 20.04 -15.82 -19.84
N ALA A 57 18.73 -15.81 -20.16
CA ALA A 57 17.67 -15.82 -19.15
C ALA A 57 17.78 -17.02 -18.22
N LYS A 58 17.95 -18.23 -18.77
CA LYS A 58 17.97 -19.47 -17.98
C LYS A 58 19.16 -19.55 -17.02
N SER A 59 20.25 -18.85 -17.31
CA SER A 59 21.45 -18.83 -16.45
C SER A 59 21.53 -17.60 -15.53
N SER A 60 20.64 -16.62 -15.71
CA SER A 60 20.71 -15.37 -14.97
C SER A 60 20.49 -15.60 -13.47
N HIS A 61 21.26 -14.86 -12.67
CA HIS A 61 21.17 -14.85 -11.21
C HIS A 61 20.54 -13.56 -10.67
N HIS A 62 20.29 -12.57 -11.53
CA HIS A 62 19.65 -11.31 -11.17
C HIS A 62 18.64 -10.90 -12.24
N ALA A 63 17.44 -10.48 -11.85
CA ALA A 63 16.43 -10.05 -12.83
C ALA A 63 16.77 -8.72 -13.54
N TYR A 64 17.69 -7.91 -13.01
CA TYR A 64 18.21 -6.72 -13.71
C TYR A 64 19.37 -7.04 -14.67
N ASP A 65 19.84 -8.30 -14.73
CA ASP A 65 20.82 -8.69 -15.75
C ASP A 65 20.26 -8.28 -17.11
N ASN A 66 21.09 -7.67 -17.95
CA ASN A 66 20.65 -7.31 -19.29
C ASN A 66 20.50 -8.58 -20.14
N ILE A 67 19.30 -9.16 -20.10
CA ILE A 67 18.90 -10.38 -20.81
C ILE A 67 18.27 -10.01 -22.17
N TYR A 68 18.21 -8.73 -22.54
CA TYR A 68 17.69 -8.34 -23.84
C TYR A 68 18.57 -8.89 -24.97
N PRO A 69 17.96 -9.38 -26.07
CA PRO A 69 18.71 -9.79 -27.24
C PRO A 69 19.51 -8.61 -27.79
N GLY A 70 20.76 -8.87 -28.12
CA GLY A 70 21.54 -7.99 -28.97
C GLY A 70 21.20 -8.21 -30.45
N MET A 71 21.84 -7.41 -31.31
CA MET A 71 21.67 -7.53 -32.76
C MET A 71 22.06 -8.92 -33.29
N GLU A 72 22.98 -9.62 -32.62
CA GLU A 72 23.43 -10.97 -32.99
C GLU A 72 22.29 -11.99 -32.98
N GLN A 73 21.36 -11.92 -32.02
CA GLN A 73 20.21 -12.84 -31.96
C GLN A 73 19.24 -12.58 -33.12
N CYS A 74 19.07 -11.32 -33.51
CA CYS A 74 18.28 -10.96 -34.70
C CYS A 74 18.94 -11.49 -35.98
N ALA A 75 20.28 -11.46 -36.04
CA ALA A 75 21.07 -11.89 -37.19
C ALA A 75 20.97 -13.39 -37.51
N GLU A 76 20.47 -14.21 -36.57
CA GLU A 76 20.25 -15.64 -36.79
C GLU A 76 19.13 -15.90 -37.82
N CYS A 77 18.17 -14.98 -37.92
CA CYS A 77 17.01 -15.08 -38.81
C CYS A 77 16.92 -13.93 -39.84
N HIS A 78 17.42 -12.74 -39.49
CA HIS A 78 17.34 -11.53 -40.31
C HIS A 78 18.71 -11.14 -40.86
N ASP A 79 18.74 -10.57 -42.07
CA ASP A 79 19.96 -9.96 -42.60
C ASP A 79 20.16 -8.56 -42.01
N VAL A 80 20.89 -8.48 -40.90
CA VAL A 80 21.14 -7.23 -40.16
C VAL A 80 22.30 -6.40 -40.73
N GLU A 81 23.03 -6.92 -41.71
CA GLU A 81 24.16 -6.22 -42.34
C GLU A 81 23.70 -5.22 -43.42
N ASP A 82 22.47 -5.37 -43.91
CA ASP A 82 21.87 -4.43 -44.86
C ASP A 82 21.44 -3.13 -44.17
N LYS A 83 22.36 -2.15 -44.19
CA LYS A 83 22.15 -0.82 -43.63
C LYS A 83 21.06 0.00 -44.33
N SER A 84 20.56 -0.44 -45.49
CA SER A 84 19.47 0.26 -46.18
C SER A 84 18.09 -0.04 -45.58
N GLU A 85 17.97 -1.13 -44.80
CA GLU A 85 16.70 -1.62 -44.25
C GLU A 85 16.58 -1.43 -42.73
N CYS A 86 17.45 -0.60 -42.13
CA CYS A 86 17.42 -0.32 -40.69
C CYS A 86 16.04 0.18 -40.19
N SER A 87 15.28 0.89 -41.03
CA SER A 87 13.94 1.39 -40.70
C SER A 87 12.88 0.29 -40.58
N THR A 88 13.19 -0.94 -40.96
CA THR A 88 12.31 -2.09 -40.74
C THR A 88 12.22 -2.45 -39.26
N CYS A 89 13.31 -2.27 -38.52
CA CYS A 89 13.40 -2.59 -37.09
C CYS A 89 13.42 -1.32 -36.22
N HIS A 90 14.06 -0.25 -36.68
CA HIS A 90 14.24 0.97 -35.88
C HIS A 90 13.29 2.06 -36.34
N SER A 91 12.46 2.55 -35.42
CA SER A 91 11.59 3.71 -35.65
C SER A 91 12.40 5.00 -35.89
N ASP A 92 13.62 5.08 -35.32
CA ASP A 92 14.61 6.12 -35.59
C ASP A 92 16.01 5.47 -35.77
N PRO A 93 16.39 5.12 -37.02
CA PRO A 93 17.69 4.52 -37.31
C PRO A 93 18.90 5.41 -37.04
N GLU A 94 18.71 6.74 -36.96
CA GLU A 94 19.81 7.69 -36.75
C GLU A 94 20.15 7.86 -35.26
N ASN A 95 19.21 7.56 -34.36
CA ASN A 95 19.35 7.73 -32.91
C ASN A 95 18.98 6.46 -32.13
N VAL A 96 19.58 5.31 -32.50
CA VAL A 96 19.36 4.05 -31.80
C VAL A 96 19.90 4.12 -30.37
N ILE A 97 19.02 3.92 -29.39
CA ILE A 97 19.39 3.76 -27.98
C ILE A 97 19.12 2.31 -27.54
N PRO A 98 20.01 1.70 -26.72
CA PRO A 98 19.74 0.40 -26.13
C PRO A 98 18.46 0.44 -25.29
N ALA A 99 17.69 -0.65 -25.32
CA ALA A 99 16.56 -0.81 -24.41
C ALA A 99 17.02 -0.62 -22.96
N SER A 100 16.33 0.25 -22.22
CA SER A 100 16.58 0.46 -20.79
C SER A 100 16.33 -0.84 -20.04
N GLY A 101 17.30 -1.26 -19.22
CA GLY A 101 17.17 -2.44 -18.36
C GLY A 101 15.99 -2.32 -17.38
N VAL A 102 15.53 -3.46 -16.88
CA VAL A 102 14.54 -3.54 -15.81
C VAL A 102 15.15 -2.95 -14.51
N HIS A 103 14.39 -2.10 -13.82
CA HIS A 103 14.81 -1.41 -12.58
C HIS A 103 15.03 -2.35 -11.38
N GLU A 104 15.71 -1.78 -10.38
CA GLU A 104 16.16 -2.22 -9.04
C GLU A 104 15.20 -3.08 -8.19
N ASN A 105 13.94 -3.25 -8.60
CA ASN A 105 12.92 -3.90 -7.78
C ASN A 105 13.09 -5.44 -7.69
N TYR A 106 14.01 -6.02 -8.45
CA TYR A 106 14.22 -7.47 -8.55
C TYR A 106 15.67 -7.90 -8.27
N ASP A 107 16.41 -7.12 -7.47
CA ASP A 107 17.86 -7.27 -7.25
C ASP A 107 18.35 -8.69 -6.90
N PHE A 108 17.47 -9.48 -6.28
CA PHE A 108 17.82 -10.79 -5.74
C PHE A 108 17.08 -11.94 -6.42
N PHE A 109 16.26 -11.67 -7.43
CA PHE A 109 15.54 -12.70 -8.16
C PHE A 109 16.48 -13.49 -9.08
N LYS A 110 16.46 -14.82 -8.95
CA LYS A 110 17.30 -15.74 -9.73
C LYS A 110 16.46 -16.49 -10.77
N HIS A 111 16.58 -16.13 -12.05
CA HIS A 111 15.94 -16.87 -13.13
C HIS A 111 16.38 -18.34 -13.18
N SER A 112 17.67 -18.60 -13.00
CA SER A 112 18.25 -19.96 -12.94
C SER A 112 17.53 -20.88 -11.97
N SER A 113 17.26 -20.43 -10.74
CA SER A 113 16.57 -21.25 -9.74
C SER A 113 15.14 -21.63 -10.17
N HIS A 114 14.45 -20.76 -10.91
CA HIS A 114 13.09 -20.99 -11.40
C HIS A 114 13.09 -21.84 -12.68
N SER A 115 14.04 -21.60 -13.57
CA SER A 115 14.27 -22.41 -14.77
C SER A 115 14.66 -23.84 -14.42
N ASP A 116 15.55 -24.04 -13.45
CA ASP A 116 15.98 -25.36 -12.96
C ASP A 116 14.82 -26.13 -12.30
N ALA A 117 13.86 -25.40 -11.72
CA ALA A 117 12.62 -25.98 -11.19
C ALA A 117 11.60 -26.37 -12.28
N GLY A 118 11.95 -26.17 -13.56
CA GLY A 118 11.12 -26.54 -14.72
C GLY A 118 9.98 -25.56 -15.02
N LEU A 119 10.05 -24.32 -14.53
CA LEU A 119 9.06 -23.30 -14.85
C LEU A 119 9.26 -22.75 -16.26
N THR A 120 8.17 -22.52 -16.97
CA THR A 120 8.18 -21.90 -18.30
C THR A 120 8.22 -20.38 -18.18
N CYS A 121 8.75 -19.69 -19.19
CA CYS A 121 8.78 -18.21 -19.21
C CYS A 121 7.38 -17.60 -19.05
N ALA A 122 6.39 -18.21 -19.71
CA ALA A 122 4.99 -17.80 -19.65
C ALA A 122 4.33 -18.02 -18.28
N ALA A 123 4.95 -18.80 -17.37
CA ALA A 123 4.44 -18.96 -16.01
C ALA A 123 4.47 -17.63 -15.22
N CYS A 124 5.37 -16.72 -15.59
CA CYS A 124 5.48 -15.39 -14.98
C CYS A 124 5.22 -14.28 -16.01
N HIS A 125 5.75 -14.41 -17.23
CA HIS A 125 5.59 -13.43 -18.31
C HIS A 125 4.40 -13.77 -19.22
N ALA A 126 3.21 -13.97 -18.65
CA ALA A 126 2.04 -14.44 -19.40
C ALA A 126 1.56 -13.43 -20.47
N ASP A 127 1.66 -12.14 -20.18
CA ASP A 127 1.13 -11.09 -21.06
C ASP A 127 2.14 -10.59 -22.09
N ILE A 128 3.44 -10.89 -21.93
CA ILE A 128 4.45 -10.47 -22.89
C ILE A 128 4.22 -11.12 -24.27
N VAL A 129 3.73 -12.35 -24.30
CA VAL A 129 3.45 -13.09 -25.53
C VAL A 129 2.38 -12.39 -26.37
N LYS A 130 1.49 -11.62 -25.73
CA LYS A 130 0.41 -10.88 -26.42
C LYS A 130 0.86 -9.51 -26.89
N SER A 131 2.10 -9.09 -26.59
CA SER A 131 2.59 -7.77 -26.99
C SER A 131 2.83 -7.72 -28.49
N THR A 132 2.18 -6.75 -29.13
CA THR A 132 2.31 -6.48 -30.57
C THR A 132 3.32 -5.39 -30.89
N GLU A 133 3.78 -4.68 -29.86
CA GLU A 133 4.75 -3.58 -29.95
C GLU A 133 5.78 -3.75 -28.84
N TRP A 134 6.98 -3.22 -29.07
CA TRP A 134 7.97 -3.15 -28.02
C TRP A 134 7.47 -2.19 -26.96
N THR A 135 7.59 -2.61 -25.70
CA THR A 135 7.18 -1.78 -24.59
C THR A 135 8.17 -1.94 -23.44
N ALA A 136 8.64 -0.82 -22.93
CA ALA A 136 9.33 -0.74 -21.65
C ALA A 136 8.34 -0.73 -20.47
N ASP A 137 7.05 -0.95 -20.72
CA ASP A 137 6.02 -0.92 -19.69
C ASP A 137 6.26 -2.04 -18.68
N GLN A 138 6.67 -1.62 -17.49
CA GLN A 138 6.90 -2.48 -16.35
C GLN A 138 5.64 -3.19 -15.88
N GLN A 139 4.45 -2.78 -16.34
CA GLN A 139 3.18 -3.46 -16.06
C GLN A 139 3.13 -4.89 -16.63
N LEU A 140 3.98 -5.24 -17.61
CA LEU A 140 4.08 -6.60 -18.14
C LEU A 140 5.08 -7.49 -17.38
N LEU A 141 5.73 -6.95 -16.35
CA LEU A 141 6.62 -7.72 -15.49
C LEU A 141 5.85 -8.43 -14.36
N PRO A 142 6.32 -9.59 -13.89
CA PRO A 142 5.68 -10.32 -12.81
C PRO A 142 5.65 -9.50 -11.52
N VAL A 143 4.46 -9.28 -10.97
CA VAL A 143 4.29 -8.55 -9.70
C VAL A 143 4.47 -9.48 -8.50
N MET A 144 4.76 -8.91 -7.32
CA MET A 144 4.96 -9.67 -6.08
C MET A 144 3.83 -10.64 -5.77
N ASP A 145 2.56 -10.25 -6.01
CA ASP A 145 1.40 -11.12 -5.78
C ASP A 145 1.50 -12.45 -6.56
N GLN A 146 2.09 -12.48 -7.75
CA GLN A 146 2.31 -13.72 -8.51
C GLN A 146 3.36 -14.62 -7.83
N CYS A 147 4.44 -14.01 -7.32
CA CYS A 147 5.50 -14.72 -6.60
C CYS A 147 4.95 -15.39 -5.33
N VAL A 148 4.22 -14.62 -4.51
CA VAL A 148 3.67 -15.09 -3.23
C VAL A 148 2.61 -16.15 -3.46
N SER A 149 1.70 -15.96 -4.43
CA SER A 149 0.67 -16.94 -4.74
C SER A 149 1.27 -18.29 -5.16
N CYS A 150 2.23 -18.27 -6.11
CA CYS A 150 2.88 -19.50 -6.58
C CYS A 150 3.71 -20.19 -5.49
N HIS A 151 4.43 -19.42 -4.66
CA HIS A 151 5.21 -19.98 -3.55
C HIS A 151 4.31 -20.57 -2.46
N SER A 152 3.20 -19.90 -2.14
CA SER A 152 2.19 -20.38 -1.19
C SER A 152 1.59 -21.72 -1.65
N GLU A 153 1.12 -21.79 -2.90
CA GLU A 153 0.53 -23.00 -3.48
C GLU A 153 1.51 -24.19 -3.52
N ARG A 154 2.81 -23.91 -3.66
CA ARG A 154 3.87 -24.92 -3.74
C ARG A 154 4.57 -25.20 -2.41
N GLY A 155 4.09 -24.63 -1.31
CA GLY A 155 4.71 -24.76 0.02
C GLY A 155 6.18 -24.33 0.05
N GLN A 156 6.55 -23.34 -0.78
CA GLN A 156 7.88 -22.75 -0.78
C GLN A 156 7.97 -21.66 0.30
N THR A 157 9.20 -21.26 0.62
CA THR A 157 9.41 -20.18 1.58
C THR A 157 8.77 -18.88 1.09
N LEU A 158 8.10 -18.21 2.02
CA LEU A 158 7.60 -16.85 1.88
C LEU A 158 8.30 -15.90 2.86
N GLU A 159 9.41 -16.34 3.46
CA GLU A 159 10.25 -15.47 4.26
C GLU A 159 10.79 -14.34 3.39
N CYS A 160 10.53 -13.09 3.78
CA CYS A 160 10.93 -11.90 3.03
C CYS A 160 12.43 -11.89 2.77
N ALA A 161 13.23 -12.34 3.74
CA ALA A 161 14.69 -12.42 3.63
C ALA A 161 15.17 -13.41 2.56
N ALA A 162 14.38 -14.43 2.22
CA ALA A 162 14.71 -15.38 1.16
C ALA A 162 14.70 -14.71 -0.23
N CYS A 163 13.82 -13.73 -0.42
CA CYS A 163 13.65 -13.01 -1.69
C CYS A 163 14.33 -11.63 -1.70
N HIS A 164 14.46 -10.97 -0.54
CA HIS A 164 14.93 -9.59 -0.45
C HIS A 164 16.29 -9.45 0.26
N GLN A 165 16.92 -10.56 0.65
CA GLN A 165 18.25 -10.60 1.26
C GLN A 165 18.46 -9.59 2.41
N GLY A 166 17.43 -9.38 3.23
CA GLY A 166 17.46 -8.46 4.38
C GLY A 166 17.16 -7.00 4.05
N VAL A 167 16.90 -6.67 2.78
CA VAL A 167 16.20 -5.43 2.42
C VAL A 167 14.72 -5.65 2.76
N HIS A 168 14.09 -4.69 3.42
CA HIS A 168 12.64 -4.65 3.58
C HIS A 168 12.11 -3.72 2.49
N PRO A 169 11.87 -4.21 1.25
CA PRO A 169 11.32 -3.35 0.22
C PRO A 169 9.92 -2.94 0.65
N GLN A 170 9.65 -1.66 0.55
CA GLN A 170 8.31 -1.12 0.65
C GLN A 170 7.61 -1.49 -0.66
N PRO A 171 6.57 -2.34 -0.66
CA PRO A 171 5.83 -2.59 -1.89
C PRO A 171 5.30 -1.28 -2.47
N GLY A 172 5.14 -1.20 -3.81
CA GLY A 172 4.80 0.07 -4.48
C GLY A 172 3.45 0.66 -4.05
N ASP A 173 2.53 -0.19 -3.59
CA ASP A 173 1.25 0.18 -2.97
C ASP A 173 1.39 0.57 -1.50
N HIS A 174 2.50 0.23 -0.83
CA HIS A 174 2.79 0.52 0.57
C HIS A 174 3.30 1.94 0.82
N THR A 175 2.81 2.95 0.10
CA THR A 175 3.21 4.35 0.34
C THR A 175 2.83 4.76 1.78
N PHE A 176 3.84 5.16 2.58
CA PHE A 176 3.80 5.28 4.05
C PHE A 176 2.60 6.06 4.61
N MET A 177 1.98 6.94 3.82
CA MET A 177 0.90 7.83 4.24
C MET A 177 -0.52 7.37 3.88
N GLU A 178 -0.69 6.54 2.85
CA GLU A 178 -2.01 6.09 2.37
C GLU A 178 -2.24 4.62 2.72
N TRP A 179 -1.25 3.77 2.45
CA TRP A 179 -1.34 2.34 2.73
C TRP A 179 -1.53 2.04 4.22
N SER A 180 -0.78 2.72 5.09
CA SER A 180 -0.90 2.54 6.55
C SER A 180 -2.31 2.85 7.08
N LYS A 181 -3.11 3.61 6.32
CA LYS A 181 -4.50 3.93 6.64
C LYS A 181 -5.51 2.98 5.99
N THR A 182 -5.24 2.46 4.79
CA THR A 182 -6.25 1.74 3.99
C THR A 182 -6.03 0.23 3.92
N HIS A 183 -4.81 -0.28 4.11
CA HIS A 183 -4.50 -1.71 3.92
C HIS A 183 -5.29 -2.63 4.87
N GLY A 184 -5.59 -2.19 6.08
CA GLY A 184 -6.43 -2.95 7.01
C GLY A 184 -7.89 -3.09 6.54
N LEU A 185 -8.43 -2.07 5.86
CA LEU A 185 -9.76 -2.13 5.26
C LEU A 185 -9.76 -3.00 3.99
N GLU A 186 -8.73 -2.85 3.15
CA GLU A 186 -8.56 -3.68 1.95
C GLU A 186 -8.43 -5.16 2.31
N ALA A 187 -7.64 -5.49 3.32
CA ALA A 187 -7.48 -6.86 3.81
C ALA A 187 -8.76 -7.42 4.49
N ALA A 188 -9.59 -6.55 5.08
CA ALA A 188 -10.89 -6.94 5.61
C ALA A 188 -11.94 -7.18 4.51
N LEU A 189 -11.82 -6.48 3.38
CA LEU A 189 -12.74 -6.60 2.24
C LEU A 189 -12.40 -7.76 1.31
N ASP A 190 -11.11 -8.13 1.21
CA ASP A 190 -10.63 -9.24 0.39
C ASP A 190 -9.63 -10.12 1.17
N PRO A 191 -10.09 -10.86 2.20
CA PRO A 191 -9.20 -11.63 3.07
C PRO A 191 -8.47 -12.77 2.34
N GLU A 192 -9.02 -13.29 1.25
CA GLU A 192 -8.40 -14.36 0.45
C GLU A 192 -7.13 -13.86 -0.24
N ARG A 193 -7.16 -12.65 -0.82
CA ARG A 193 -5.97 -12.01 -1.42
C ARG A 193 -4.82 -11.84 -0.42
N PHE A 194 -5.15 -11.59 0.85
CA PHE A 194 -4.15 -11.31 1.88
C PHE A 194 -3.85 -12.48 2.84
N GLN A 195 -4.52 -13.63 2.68
CA GLN A 195 -4.38 -14.80 3.57
C GLN A 195 -2.94 -15.26 3.74
N GLN A 196 -2.18 -15.28 2.64
CA GLN A 196 -0.77 -15.63 2.60
C GLN A 196 0.12 -14.71 3.46
N TYR A 197 -0.25 -13.44 3.66
CA TYR A 197 0.50 -12.50 4.50
C TYR A 197 0.14 -12.66 5.99
N PHE A 198 -1.08 -13.08 6.31
CA PHE A 198 -1.54 -13.35 7.67
C PHE A 198 -0.89 -14.61 8.27
N GLU A 199 -0.66 -15.65 7.47
CA GLU A 199 -0.09 -16.91 7.92
C GLU A 199 1.41 -16.82 8.27
N LEU A 200 2.11 -15.80 7.75
CA LEU A 200 3.56 -15.64 7.92
C LEU A 200 3.97 -14.77 9.11
N GLY A 201 3.01 -14.20 9.85
CA GLY A 201 3.32 -13.25 10.92
C GLY A 201 3.89 -11.92 10.39
N TYR A 202 3.73 -11.63 9.10
CA TYR A 202 4.25 -10.43 8.41
C TYR A 202 3.78 -9.12 9.09
N CYS A 203 2.57 -9.18 9.64
CA CYS A 203 1.99 -8.22 10.55
C CYS A 203 2.94 -7.84 11.70
N GLU A 204 3.42 -8.82 12.46
CA GLU A 204 4.25 -8.67 13.67
C GLU A 204 5.61 -8.06 13.37
N ASP A 205 6.18 -8.39 12.22
CA ASP A 205 7.46 -7.86 11.76
C ASP A 205 7.39 -6.37 11.40
N CYS A 206 6.31 -5.94 10.73
CA CYS A 206 6.15 -4.53 10.33
C CYS A 206 5.69 -3.66 11.49
N HIS A 207 4.73 -4.16 12.28
CA HIS A 207 4.23 -3.40 13.42
C HIS A 207 5.13 -3.51 14.65
N GLN A 208 6.14 -4.41 14.69
CA GLN A 208 7.13 -4.49 15.77
C GLN A 208 6.52 -4.63 17.17
N GLY A 209 5.41 -5.36 17.28
CA GLY A 209 4.63 -5.47 18.52
C GLY A 209 3.83 -4.20 18.89
N LEU A 210 3.88 -3.16 18.08
CA LEU A 210 2.85 -2.13 18.02
C LEU A 210 1.59 -2.74 17.39
N ASN A 211 0.47 -2.11 17.67
CA ASN A 211 -0.77 -2.82 17.81
C ASN A 211 -1.40 -3.28 16.48
N LEU A 212 -1.15 -4.54 16.17
CA LEU A 212 -1.79 -5.34 15.11
C LEU A 212 -3.20 -5.80 15.41
N LYS A 213 -3.64 -5.59 16.65
CA LYS A 213 -4.96 -5.95 17.15
C LYS A 213 -5.85 -4.70 17.31
N GLY A 214 -5.43 -3.57 16.75
CA GLY A 214 -6.00 -2.26 16.99
C GLY A 214 -5.63 -1.76 18.37
N GLU A 215 -4.83 -0.68 18.46
CA GLU A 215 -5.09 0.24 19.56
C GLU A 215 -6.44 0.83 19.18
N VAL A 216 -7.51 0.26 19.77
CA VAL A 216 -8.90 0.72 19.62
C VAL A 216 -9.06 2.20 20.00
N HIS A 217 -7.99 2.79 20.51
CA HIS A 217 -7.85 4.15 20.95
C HIS A 217 -6.73 4.83 20.14
N GLN A 218 -7.12 5.82 19.33
CA GLN A 218 -6.22 6.61 18.49
C GLN A 218 -5.06 7.28 19.28
N THR A 219 -3.97 7.60 18.60
CA THR A 219 -2.90 8.44 19.16
C THR A 219 -3.48 9.73 19.73
N GLY A 220 -3.30 9.95 21.03
CA GLY A 220 -3.88 11.08 21.75
C GLY A 220 -5.19 10.79 22.49
N TRP A 221 -5.69 9.55 22.48
CA TRP A 221 -6.85 9.11 23.27
C TRP A 221 -6.75 9.48 24.75
N LEU A 222 -5.55 9.40 25.35
CA LEU A 222 -5.31 9.83 26.73
C LEU A 222 -5.79 11.28 27.00
N PHE A 223 -5.78 12.14 25.98
CA PHE A 223 -6.20 13.54 26.08
C PHE A 223 -7.69 13.78 25.81
N VAL A 224 -8.39 12.85 25.13
CA VAL A 224 -9.77 13.08 24.64
C VAL A 224 -10.80 12.09 25.19
N HIS A 225 -10.37 10.94 25.72
CA HIS A 225 -11.29 9.91 26.21
C HIS A 225 -12.10 10.33 27.43
N GLY A 226 -11.61 11.31 28.20
CA GLY A 226 -12.36 11.90 29.30
C GLY A 226 -13.62 12.61 28.83
N ASP A 227 -13.54 13.35 27.71
CA ASP A 227 -14.69 14.04 27.12
C ASP A 227 -15.67 13.04 26.49
N GLU A 228 -15.14 12.00 25.85
CA GLU A 228 -15.93 10.90 25.28
C GLU A 228 -16.69 10.13 26.38
N ALA A 229 -16.03 9.82 27.49
CA ALA A 229 -16.66 9.20 28.66
C ALA A 229 -17.71 10.12 29.29
N ALA A 230 -17.47 11.44 29.33
CA ALA A 230 -18.39 12.44 29.87
C ALA A 230 -19.68 12.60 29.05
N VAL A 231 -19.69 12.19 27.78
CA VAL A 231 -20.88 12.19 26.93
C VAL A 231 -21.53 10.81 26.77
N GLY A 232 -21.06 9.80 27.51
CA GLY A 232 -21.68 8.48 27.57
C GLY A 232 -21.17 7.46 26.54
N GLY A 233 -19.87 7.44 26.23
CA GLY A 233 -19.29 6.45 25.32
C GLY A 233 -19.51 4.98 25.70
N GLU A 234 -19.68 4.10 24.71
CA GLU A 234 -20.00 2.67 24.89
C GLU A 234 -18.76 1.78 25.08
N CYS A 235 -17.95 2.07 26.10
CA CYS A 235 -16.68 1.36 26.35
C CYS A 235 -16.88 -0.12 26.73
N PHE A 236 -18.03 -0.45 27.32
CA PHE A 236 -18.37 -1.80 27.81
C PHE A 236 -18.68 -2.80 26.70
N VAL A 237 -18.73 -2.34 25.45
CA VAL A 237 -18.85 -3.23 24.28
C VAL A 237 -17.59 -4.08 24.14
N CYS A 238 -16.42 -3.54 24.50
CA CYS A 238 -15.14 -4.21 24.40
C CYS A 238 -14.46 -4.45 25.76
N HIS A 239 -14.78 -3.64 26.78
CA HIS A 239 -14.24 -3.81 28.14
C HIS A 239 -15.28 -4.47 29.06
N GLU A 240 -15.05 -5.74 29.40
CA GLU A 240 -15.98 -6.55 30.22
C GLU A 240 -16.19 -5.99 31.63
N ASP A 241 -15.20 -5.30 32.19
CA ASP A 241 -15.28 -4.66 33.49
C ASP A 241 -14.45 -3.37 33.59
N ARG A 242 -14.62 -2.64 34.70
CA ARG A 242 -13.97 -1.34 34.94
C ARG A 242 -12.61 -1.44 35.63
N SER A 243 -12.09 -2.65 35.84
CA SER A 243 -10.81 -2.86 36.52
C SER A 243 -9.67 -2.18 35.77
N GLY A 244 -9.72 -2.16 34.43
CA GLY A 244 -8.77 -1.45 33.57
C GLY A 244 -8.78 0.07 33.79
N CYS A 245 -9.97 0.66 33.91
CA CYS A 245 -10.12 2.10 34.18
C CYS A 245 -9.51 2.46 35.53
N ALA A 246 -9.87 1.70 36.58
CA ALA A 246 -9.41 1.95 37.95
C ALA A 246 -7.89 1.77 38.10
N SER A 247 -7.32 0.73 37.48
CA SER A 247 -5.87 0.47 37.54
C SER A 247 -5.06 1.60 36.90
N CYS A 248 -5.49 2.07 35.73
CA CYS A 248 -4.85 3.18 35.03
C CYS A 248 -4.99 4.50 35.83
N HIS A 249 -6.19 4.84 36.28
CA HIS A 249 -6.45 6.09 37.00
C HIS A 249 -5.97 6.12 38.45
N GLN A 250 -5.65 4.97 39.05
CA GLN A 250 -4.89 4.91 40.30
C GLN A 250 -3.41 5.31 40.10
N THR A 251 -2.88 5.07 38.90
CA THR A 251 -1.49 5.38 38.54
C THR A 251 -1.37 6.80 37.98
N MET A 252 -2.27 7.14 37.07
CA MET A 252 -2.41 8.44 36.42
C MET A 252 -3.60 9.13 37.06
N LEU A 253 -3.46 9.60 38.30
CA LEU A 253 -4.51 10.30 39.06
C LEU A 253 -5.16 11.35 38.17
N PRO A 254 -6.31 11.04 37.55
CA PRO A 254 -7.02 12.07 36.82
C PRO A 254 -7.59 13.00 37.89
N THR A 255 -7.72 14.29 37.57
CA THR A 255 -8.66 15.16 38.26
C THR A 255 -9.93 15.23 37.42
N PRO A 256 -10.82 14.20 37.46
CA PRO A 256 -12.07 14.22 36.71
C PRO A 256 -13.08 15.19 37.35
N HIS A 257 -12.73 15.74 38.51
CA HIS A 257 -13.47 16.76 39.22
C HIS A 257 -12.52 17.91 39.48
N PRO A 258 -12.95 19.18 39.36
CA PRO A 258 -12.19 20.29 39.90
C PRO A 258 -12.19 20.14 41.43
N LEU A 259 -11.20 19.41 41.96
CA LEU A 259 -10.88 19.33 43.38
C LEU A 259 -10.56 20.76 43.83
N GLY A 260 -11.57 21.49 44.32
CA GLY A 260 -11.38 22.87 44.72
C GLY A 260 -12.58 23.79 44.58
N ILE A 261 -13.69 23.39 43.93
CA ILE A 261 -14.91 24.21 43.97
C ILE A 261 -15.61 23.98 45.32
N PRO A 262 -15.66 24.99 46.21
CA PRO A 262 -16.34 24.84 47.49
C PRO A 262 -17.81 24.49 47.24
N SER A 263 -18.30 23.45 47.92
CA SER A 263 -19.68 22.95 47.81
C SER A 263 -20.02 22.17 46.53
N PHE A 264 -19.04 21.75 45.71
CA PHE A 264 -19.28 20.84 44.58
C PHE A 264 -20.00 19.57 45.04
N ALA A 265 -19.47 18.90 46.06
CA ALA A 265 -20.13 17.80 46.74
C ALA A 265 -20.18 18.11 48.25
N ASN A 266 -21.34 17.92 48.87
CA ASN A 266 -21.50 18.02 50.32
C ASN A 266 -22.56 17.01 50.81
N ALA A 267 -22.48 16.64 52.09
CA ALA A 267 -23.33 15.61 52.67
C ALA A 267 -24.76 16.06 52.98
N GLU A 268 -25.06 17.37 52.98
CA GLU A 268 -26.38 17.90 53.32
C GLU A 268 -27.30 18.04 52.09
N THR A 269 -26.77 18.53 50.97
CA THR A 269 -27.53 18.83 49.76
C THR A 269 -27.03 18.10 48.52
N GLY A 270 -25.88 17.42 48.61
CA GLY A 270 -25.20 16.83 47.45
C GLY A 270 -24.39 17.84 46.62
N GLY A 271 -24.58 19.15 46.83
CA GLY A 271 -23.88 20.20 46.09
C GLY A 271 -24.29 20.28 44.61
N THR A 272 -23.51 21.01 43.79
CA THR A 272 -23.72 21.06 42.31
C THR A 272 -23.54 19.69 41.67
N HIS A 273 -22.79 18.79 42.31
CA HIS A 273 -22.62 17.40 41.91
C HIS A 273 -23.96 16.64 41.83
N LYS A 274 -24.94 16.99 42.65
CA LYS A 274 -26.30 16.42 42.57
C LYS A 274 -26.99 16.78 41.26
N GLU A 275 -26.90 18.05 40.86
CA GLU A 275 -27.55 18.56 39.65
C GLU A 275 -26.90 17.97 38.40
N ASP A 276 -25.56 17.91 38.37
CA ASP A 276 -24.79 17.29 37.29
C ASP A 276 -25.09 15.80 37.15
N ALA A 277 -25.15 15.06 38.27
CA ALA A 277 -25.45 13.63 38.25
C ALA A 277 -26.89 13.32 37.80
N GLN A 278 -27.84 14.21 38.06
CA GLN A 278 -29.21 14.09 37.55
C GLN A 278 -29.31 14.41 36.05
N ALA A 279 -28.56 15.41 35.59
CA ALA A 279 -28.55 15.81 34.19
C ALA A 279 -27.79 14.82 33.29
N PHE A 280 -26.73 14.19 33.81
CA PHE A 280 -25.79 13.36 33.05
C PHE A 280 -25.57 11.98 33.69
N PHE A 281 -26.66 11.34 34.12
CA PHE A 281 -26.63 10.06 34.84
C PHE A 281 -25.83 8.97 34.10
N GLU A 282 -25.98 8.86 32.78
CA GLU A 282 -25.31 7.84 31.95
C GLU A 282 -23.77 8.01 31.95
N ALA A 283 -23.29 9.24 31.86
CA ALA A 283 -21.86 9.54 31.95
C ALA A 283 -21.29 9.22 33.34
N CYS A 284 -22.08 9.43 34.40
CA CYS A 284 -21.66 9.12 35.76
C CYS A 284 -21.56 7.62 36.00
N ILE A 285 -22.53 6.82 35.51
CA ILE A 285 -22.47 5.37 35.67
C ILE A 285 -21.32 4.75 34.90
N THR A 286 -20.72 5.40 33.89
CA THR A 286 -19.51 4.92 33.20
C THR A 286 -18.35 4.71 34.18
N CYS A 287 -18.20 5.60 35.16
CA CYS A 287 -17.09 5.58 36.11
C CYS A 287 -17.51 5.14 37.53
N HIS A 288 -18.77 5.36 37.91
CA HIS A 288 -19.28 5.10 39.26
C HIS A 288 -20.25 3.91 39.27
N GLU A 289 -20.08 3.00 40.23
CA GLU A 289 -21.04 1.91 40.50
C GLU A 289 -22.07 2.31 41.57
N MET A 290 -23.27 1.72 41.46
CA MET A 290 -24.22 1.63 42.58
C MET A 290 -23.86 0.45 43.49
N GLY A 291 -22.71 0.51 44.16
CA GLY A 291 -22.33 -0.54 45.10
C GLY A 291 -20.85 -0.57 45.52
N GLN A 292 -20.67 -0.75 46.83
CA GLN A 292 -19.50 -1.29 47.55
C GLN A 292 -18.08 -0.69 47.38
N ALA A 293 -17.88 0.45 46.70
CA ALA A 293 -16.69 1.30 46.93
C ALA A 293 -16.80 2.74 46.40
N SER A 294 -17.78 3.04 45.54
CA SER A 294 -18.05 4.40 45.06
C SER A 294 -18.90 5.17 46.09
N PRO A 295 -18.71 6.49 46.29
CA PRO A 295 -19.62 7.30 47.08
C PRO A 295 -21.01 7.26 46.44
N THR A 296 -21.81 6.31 46.93
CA THR A 296 -23.15 5.93 46.48
C THR A 296 -23.98 7.12 46.06
N CYS A 297 -24.42 7.14 44.79
CA CYS A 297 -25.50 7.99 44.31
C CYS A 297 -26.73 7.87 45.24
N ALA A 298 -26.97 6.67 45.78
CA ALA A 298 -28.02 6.34 46.75
C ALA A 298 -27.85 6.93 48.17
N ARG A 299 -26.73 7.58 48.50
CA ARG A 299 -26.58 8.31 49.78
C ARG A 299 -27.08 9.76 49.68
N CYS A 300 -27.23 10.28 48.46
CA CYS A 300 -27.63 11.67 48.18
C CYS A 300 -28.93 11.79 47.35
N HIS A 301 -29.41 10.69 46.74
CA HIS A 301 -30.66 10.53 46.00
C HIS A 301 -31.45 9.34 46.56
#